data_AF-A0A349AZU0-F1
#
_entry.id   AF-A0A349AZU0-F1
#
_cell.length_a   1.000
_cell.length_b   1.000
_cell.length_c   1.000
_cell.angle_alpha   90.00
_cell.angle_beta   90.00
_cell.angle_gamma   90.00
#
_symmetry.space_group_name_H-M   'P 1'
#
loop_
_entity.id
_entity.type
_entity.pdbx_description
1 polymer ?
#
loop_
_entity_poly.entity_id
_entity_poly.type
_entity_poly.pdbx_seq_one_letter_code
_entity_poly.pdbx_strand_id
1 'polypeptide(L)'
;PKLLCDLDQKLELLESTGIDLVVVIRFDEERAAETADEFVQEVLVDCLKARTVIVGADFHFGKGRGGDVALLNRLGPDLGFDVHGMALVDVDGMPTADEGRVSSTAIRRALVAGEVESAAEMLGRPHEVRGVVHQG
;
A
#
# COMPACT_ATOMS: atom_id res chain seq x y z
N PRO A 1 -6.14 1.58 14.87
CA PRO A 1 -5.42 2.84 14.54
C PRO A 1 -6.30 3.69 13.61
N LYS A 2 -6.24 5.03 13.68
CA LYS A 2 -7.06 5.91 12.84
C LYS A 2 -6.63 5.85 11.36
N LEU A 3 -7.58 5.97 10.44
CA LEU A 3 -7.32 6.07 9.01
C LEU A 3 -6.71 7.43 8.66
N LEU A 4 -5.80 7.47 7.69
CA LEU A 4 -5.22 8.71 7.15
C LEU A 4 -6.09 9.35 6.06
N CYS A 5 -6.99 8.56 5.47
CA CYS A 5 -8.03 8.96 4.54
C CYS A 5 -9.05 7.82 4.50
N ASP A 6 -10.31 8.13 4.21
CA ASP A 6 -11.32 7.10 3.92
C ASP A 6 -11.12 6.49 2.52
N LEU A 7 -11.99 5.55 2.13
CA LEU A 7 -11.86 4.87 0.84
C LEU A 7 -12.06 5.84 -0.33
N ASP A 8 -13.08 6.70 -0.26
CA ASP A 8 -13.43 7.62 -1.34
C ASP A 8 -12.27 8.61 -1.60
N GLN A 9 -11.73 9.21 -0.54
CA GLN A 9 -10.53 10.05 -0.63
C GLN A 9 -9.33 9.29 -1.18
N LYS A 10 -9.13 8.03 -0.78
CA LYS A 10 -8.03 7.22 -1.33
C LYS A 10 -8.19 6.98 -2.83
N LEU A 11 -9.41 6.72 -3.30
CA LEU A 11 -9.69 6.54 -4.72
C LEU A 11 -9.41 7.82 -5.52
N GLU A 12 -9.85 8.98 -5.02
CA GLU A 12 -9.54 10.28 -5.64
C GLU A 12 -8.02 10.54 -5.71
N LEU A 13 -7.29 10.20 -4.65
CA LEU A 13 -5.83 10.35 -4.61
C LEU A 13 -5.14 9.42 -5.60
N LEU A 14 -5.59 8.17 -5.72
CA LEU A 14 -5.05 7.22 -6.71
C LEU A 14 -5.38 7.65 -8.14
N GLU A 15 -6.58 8.16 -8.39
CA GLU A 15 -6.94 8.71 -9.69
C GLU A 15 -6.02 9.88 -10.08
N SER A 16 -5.69 10.75 -9.12
CA SER A 16 -4.80 11.90 -9.36
C SER A 16 -3.37 11.54 -9.77
N THR A 17 -2.92 10.29 -9.55
CA THR A 17 -1.59 9.82 -9.99
C THR A 17 -1.58 9.28 -11.42
N GLY A 18 -2.75 9.19 -12.07
CA GLY A 18 -2.89 8.65 -13.42
C GLY A 18 -3.07 7.14 -13.47
N ILE A 19 -3.48 6.50 -12.37
CA ILE A 19 -3.85 5.07 -12.35
C ILE A 19 -5.13 4.86 -13.17
N ASP A 20 -5.11 3.92 -14.12
CA ASP A 20 -6.25 3.61 -15.00
C ASP A 20 -7.37 2.82 -14.28
N LEU A 21 -7.00 1.94 -13.35
CA LEU A 21 -7.94 1.05 -12.66
C LEU A 21 -7.48 0.76 -11.23
N VAL A 22 -8.42 0.85 -10.29
CA VAL A 22 -8.22 0.43 -8.89
C VAL A 22 -9.11 -0.77 -8.59
N VAL A 23 -8.49 -1.88 -8.16
CA VAL A 23 -9.21 -3.07 -7.68
C VAL A 23 -9.22 -3.07 -6.17
N VAL A 24 -10.39 -2.88 -5.57
CA VAL A 24 -10.57 -2.89 -4.12
C VAL A 24 -10.87 -4.31 -3.66
N ILE A 25 -9.88 -4.96 -3.05
CA ILE A 25 -10.04 -6.29 -2.46
C ILE A 25 -10.52 -6.13 -1.02
N ARG A 26 -11.70 -6.66 -0.73
CA ARG A 26 -12.22 -6.70 0.65
C ARG A 26 -11.46 -7.75 1.44
N PHE A 27 -10.89 -7.35 2.57
CA PHE A 27 -10.22 -8.27 3.48
C PHE A 27 -11.22 -8.82 4.50
N ASP A 28 -11.74 -10.01 4.24
CA ASP A 28 -12.60 -10.78 5.13
C ASP A 28 -11.91 -12.06 5.63
N GLU A 29 -12.63 -12.90 6.37
CA GLU A 29 -12.06 -14.13 6.94
C GLU A 29 -11.59 -15.13 5.88
N GLU A 30 -12.30 -15.21 4.75
CA GLU A 30 -11.91 -16.04 3.62
C GLU A 30 -10.60 -15.54 3.02
N ARG A 31 -10.50 -14.24 2.72
CA ARG A 31 -9.27 -13.63 2.19
C ARG A 31 -8.11 -13.65 3.19
N ALA A 32 -8.40 -13.64 4.50
CA ALA A 32 -7.37 -13.77 5.53
C ALA A 32 -6.82 -15.21 5.65
N ALA A 33 -7.61 -16.21 5.25
CA ALA A 33 -7.23 -17.62 5.26
C ALA A 33 -6.52 -18.07 3.97
N GLU A 34 -6.66 -17.29 2.89
CA GLU A 34 -6.00 -17.51 1.59
C GLU A 34 -4.49 -17.64 1.74
N THR A 35 -3.91 -18.68 1.16
CA THR A 35 -2.46 -18.90 1.10
C THR A 35 -1.79 -17.92 0.13
N ALA A 36 -0.47 -17.81 0.22
CA ALA A 36 0.28 -16.95 -0.70
C ALA A 36 0.16 -17.43 -2.16
N ASP A 37 0.24 -18.75 -2.40
CA ASP A 37 0.10 -19.34 -3.73
C ASP A 37 -1.30 -19.10 -4.33
N GLU A 38 -2.36 -19.24 -3.53
CA GLU A 38 -3.74 -18.93 -3.96
C GLU A 38 -3.87 -17.45 -4.36
N PHE A 39 -3.35 -16.52 -3.54
CA PHE A 39 -3.37 -15.10 -3.88
C PHE A 39 -2.67 -14.80 -5.21
N VAL A 40 -1.49 -15.39 -5.45
CA VAL A 40 -0.77 -15.20 -6.71
C VAL A 40 -1.58 -15.70 -7.89
N GLN A 41 -2.13 -16.92 -7.78
CA GLN A 41 -2.88 -17.54 -8.86
C GLN A 41 -4.19 -16.79 -9.15
N GLU A 42 -5.02 -16.57 -8.14
CA GLU A 42 -6.35 -15.98 -8.32
C GLU A 42 -6.27 -14.49 -8.70
N VAL A 43 -5.45 -13.73 -7.98
CA VAL A 43 -5.43 -12.27 -8.11
C VAL A 43 -4.48 -11.85 -9.22
N LEU A 44 -3.22 -12.26 -9.15
CA LEU A 44 -2.20 -11.74 -10.07
C LEU A 44 -2.28 -12.38 -11.46
N VAL A 45 -2.49 -13.69 -11.53
CA VAL A 45 -2.50 -14.44 -12.80
C VAL A 45 -3.88 -14.44 -13.44
N ASP A 46 -4.91 -14.95 -12.76
CA ASP A 46 -6.20 -15.22 -13.40
C ASP A 46 -7.05 -13.95 -13.56
N CYS A 47 -7.12 -13.13 -12.50
CA CYS A 47 -7.92 -11.90 -12.49
C CYS A 47 -7.20 -10.76 -13.23
N LEU A 48 -6.00 -10.37 -12.77
CA LEU A 48 -5.29 -9.20 -13.30
C LEU A 48 -4.50 -9.51 -14.57
N LYS A 49 -4.11 -10.77 -14.78
CA LYS A 49 -3.19 -11.16 -15.88
C LYS A 49 -1.94 -10.30 -15.90
N ALA A 50 -1.37 -10.08 -14.71
CA ALA A 50 -0.24 -9.22 -14.50
C ALA A 50 0.95 -9.70 -15.35
N ARG A 51 1.67 -8.75 -15.94
CA ARG A 51 2.97 -9.00 -16.58
C ARG A 51 4.13 -8.45 -15.75
N THR A 52 3.83 -7.49 -14.90
CA THR A 52 4.81 -6.83 -14.04
C THR A 52 4.12 -6.47 -12.73
N VAL A 53 4.73 -6.83 -11.62
CA VAL A 53 4.25 -6.58 -10.26
C VAL A 53 5.24 -5.65 -9.57
N ILE A 54 4.78 -4.46 -9.19
CA ILE A 54 5.59 -3.47 -8.48
C ILE A 54 5.07 -3.36 -7.05
N VAL A 55 5.92 -3.64 -6.07
CA VAL A 55 5.56 -3.64 -4.64
C VAL A 55 6.69 -3.03 -3.81
N GLY A 56 6.37 -2.55 -2.61
CA GLY A 56 7.41 -2.15 -1.65
C GLY A 56 8.27 -3.35 -1.23
N ALA A 57 9.55 -3.12 -0.91
CA ALA A 57 10.47 -4.17 -0.46
C ALA A 57 10.01 -4.86 0.84
N ASP A 58 9.12 -4.22 1.61
CA ASP A 58 8.50 -4.75 2.81
C ASP A 58 7.11 -5.38 2.58
N PHE A 59 6.70 -5.59 1.32
CA PHE A 59 5.41 -6.16 0.98
C PHE A 59 5.30 -7.62 1.43
N HIS A 60 4.18 -7.93 2.09
CA HIS A 60 3.81 -9.29 2.50
C HIS A 60 2.35 -9.54 2.21
N PHE A 61 2.02 -10.79 1.90
CA PHE A 61 0.66 -11.22 1.54
C PHE A 61 0.43 -12.68 1.94
N GLY A 62 -0.81 -13.15 1.73
CA GLY A 62 -1.25 -14.48 2.14
C GLY A 62 -1.35 -14.66 3.65
N LYS A 63 -1.94 -15.78 4.04
CA LYS A 63 -2.19 -16.16 5.42
C LYS A 63 -0.90 -16.12 6.24
N GLY A 64 -0.98 -15.42 7.37
CA GLY A 64 0.15 -15.31 8.30
C GLY A 64 1.38 -14.61 7.71
N ARG A 65 1.23 -13.78 6.66
CA ARG A 65 2.33 -13.14 5.93
C ARG A 65 3.29 -14.15 5.29
N GLY A 66 2.75 -15.29 4.84
CA GLY A 66 3.54 -16.37 4.25
C GLY A 66 4.13 -16.06 2.87
N GLY A 67 3.65 -15.00 2.21
CA GLY A 67 4.18 -14.50 0.95
C GLY A 67 4.93 -13.19 1.11
N ASP A 68 6.00 -13.04 0.34
CA ASP A 68 6.86 -11.85 0.28
C ASP A 68 7.38 -11.62 -1.15
N VAL A 69 8.23 -10.61 -1.32
CA VAL A 69 8.83 -10.28 -2.62
C VAL A 69 9.74 -11.40 -3.16
N ALA A 70 10.37 -12.18 -2.28
CA ALA A 70 11.22 -13.30 -2.70
C ALA A 70 10.37 -14.45 -3.28
N LEU A 71 9.22 -14.74 -2.67
CA LEU A 71 8.24 -15.67 -3.19
C LEU A 71 7.75 -15.25 -4.58
N LEU A 72 7.37 -13.98 -4.75
CA LEU A 72 6.93 -13.46 -6.04
C LEU A 72 8.03 -13.60 -7.11
N ASN A 73 9.28 -13.26 -6.80
CA ASN A 73 10.40 -13.43 -7.72
C ASN A 73 10.63 -14.90 -8.12
N ARG A 74 10.36 -15.83 -7.20
CA ARG A 74 10.49 -17.27 -7.46
C ARG A 74 9.37 -17.79 -8.37
N LEU A 75 8.14 -17.33 -8.17
CA LEU A 75 6.96 -17.82 -8.92
C LEU A 75 6.74 -17.09 -10.25
N GLY A 76 7.11 -15.81 -10.32
CA GLY A 76 6.85 -14.93 -11.46
C GLY A 76 7.30 -15.48 -12.82
N PRO A 77 8.55 -15.98 -12.97
CA PRO A 77 9.03 -16.50 -14.24
C PRO A 77 8.19 -17.66 -14.79
N ASP A 78 7.75 -18.57 -13.93
CA ASP A 78 6.93 -19.73 -14.32
C ASP A 78 5.48 -19.32 -14.64
N LEU A 79 5.01 -18.22 -14.03
CA LEU A 79 3.65 -17.70 -14.18
C LEU A 79 3.52 -16.53 -15.18
N GLY A 80 4.62 -16.11 -15.80
CA GLY A 80 4.63 -15.12 -16.86
C GLY A 80 4.62 -13.65 -16.41
N PHE A 81 5.11 -13.34 -15.21
CA PHE A 81 5.25 -11.96 -14.72
C PHE A 81 6.61 -11.66 -14.08
N ASP A 82 7.08 -10.42 -14.23
CA ASP A 82 8.26 -9.89 -13.56
C ASP A 82 7.89 -9.18 -12.26
N VAL A 83 8.84 -9.06 -11.33
CA VAL A 83 8.62 -8.43 -10.02
C VAL A 83 9.67 -7.36 -9.76
N HIS A 84 9.23 -6.19 -9.32
CA HIS A 84 10.10 -5.09 -8.89
C HIS A 84 9.78 -4.72 -7.44
N GLY A 85 10.70 -5.09 -6.54
CA GLY A 85 10.69 -4.63 -5.16
C GLY A 85 11.28 -3.22 -5.05
N MET A 86 10.44 -2.24 -4.74
CA MET A 86 10.84 -0.85 -4.57
C MET A 86 11.41 -0.61 -3.19
N ALA A 87 12.58 0.01 -3.11
CA ALA A 87 13.15 0.42 -1.84
C ALA A 87 12.20 1.38 -1.11
N LEU A 88 12.19 1.30 0.22
CA LEU A 88 11.53 2.32 1.03
C LEU A 88 12.34 3.61 0.94
N VAL A 89 11.65 4.75 1.02
CA VAL A 89 12.25 6.07 0.80
C VAL A 89 12.02 7.01 1.97
N ASP A 90 12.90 7.99 2.13
CA ASP A 90 12.68 9.16 2.97
C ASP A 90 11.88 10.24 2.24
N VAL A 91 11.72 11.41 2.88
CA VAL A 91 10.98 12.55 2.33
C VAL A 91 11.61 13.14 1.06
N ASP A 92 12.91 12.92 0.85
CA ASP A 92 13.64 13.36 -0.34
C ASP A 92 13.61 12.31 -1.47
N GLY A 93 12.91 11.18 -1.24
CA GLY A 93 12.82 10.08 -2.20
C GLY A 93 14.08 9.19 -2.22
N MET A 94 14.99 9.37 -1.26
CA MET A 94 16.23 8.60 -1.20
C MET A 94 15.99 7.25 -0.50
N PRO A 95 16.56 6.15 -1.01
CA PRO A 95 16.40 4.83 -0.39
C PRO A 95 16.89 4.80 1.07
N THR A 96 16.06 4.31 1.98
CA THR A 96 16.38 4.17 3.41
C THR A 96 15.68 2.97 4.05
N ALA A 97 16.32 2.36 5.04
CA ALA A 97 15.74 1.30 5.87
C ALA A 97 15.40 1.77 7.30
N ASP A 98 15.74 3.02 7.64
CA ASP A 98 15.84 3.51 9.01
C ASP A 98 14.58 4.26 9.49
N GLU A 99 14.65 4.87 10.68
CA GLU A 99 13.57 5.60 11.34
C GLU A 99 13.03 6.80 10.54
N GLY A 100 13.77 7.28 9.52
CA GLY A 100 13.39 8.39 8.64
C GLY A 100 12.51 8.01 7.44
N ARG A 101 12.13 6.73 7.29
CA ARG A 101 11.32 6.30 6.15
C ARG A 101 9.90 6.90 6.17
N VAL A 102 9.41 7.27 4.99
CA VAL A 102 8.01 7.63 4.78
C VAL A 102 7.16 6.38 4.97
N SER A 103 6.25 6.41 5.96
CA SER A 103 5.33 5.31 6.21
C SER A 103 4.04 5.77 6.87
N SER A 104 2.96 5.01 6.67
CA SER A 104 1.68 5.30 7.34
C SER A 104 1.79 5.29 8.88
N THR A 105 2.74 4.55 9.45
CA THR A 105 2.98 4.57 10.90
C THR A 105 3.65 5.87 11.34
N ALA A 106 4.68 6.33 10.61
CA ALA A 106 5.34 7.60 10.88
C ALA A 106 4.38 8.80 10.74
N ILE A 107 3.60 8.84 9.66
CA ILE A 107 2.60 9.89 9.41
C ILE A 107 1.57 9.94 10.55
N ARG A 108 1.04 8.79 10.98
CA ARG A 108 0.09 8.76 12.11
C ARG A 108 0.72 9.25 13.42
N ARG A 109 1.99 8.95 13.67
CA ARG A 109 2.69 9.42 14.86
C ARG A 109 2.84 10.94 14.85
N ALA A 110 3.28 11.52 13.74
CA ALA A 110 3.39 12.97 13.55
C ALA A 110 2.04 13.66 13.78
N LEU A 111 0.96 13.16 13.19
CA LEU A 111 -0.39 13.70 13.39
C LEU A 111 -0.86 13.61 14.85
N VAL A 112 -0.56 12.51 15.55
CA VAL A 112 -0.89 12.37 16.98
C VAL A 112 -0.07 13.34 17.85
N ALA A 113 1.17 13.64 17.46
CA ALA A 113 2.04 14.59 18.13
C ALA A 113 1.70 16.06 17.81
N GLY A 114 0.80 16.32 16.85
CA GLY A 114 0.48 17.67 16.37
C GLY A 114 1.49 18.23 15.36
N GLU A 115 2.41 17.41 14.87
CA GLU A 115 3.44 17.75 13.88
C GLU A 115 2.86 17.67 12.47
N VAL A 116 1.94 18.60 12.15
CA VAL A 116 1.16 18.56 10.90
C VAL A 116 2.01 18.87 9.67
N GLU A 117 3.05 19.68 9.82
CA GLU A 117 4.02 20.00 8.77
C GLU A 117 4.83 18.77 8.38
N SER A 118 5.41 18.05 9.35
CA SER A 118 6.13 16.79 9.11
C SER A 118 5.24 15.74 8.45
N ALA A 119 3.96 15.66 8.85
CA ALA A 119 2.99 14.79 8.20
C ALA A 119 2.75 15.20 6.74
N ALA A 120 2.67 16.50 6.45
CA ALA A 120 2.45 17.03 5.12
C ALA A 120 3.64 16.78 4.18
N GLU A 121 4.87 16.92 4.67
CA GLU A 121 6.09 16.59 3.94
C GLU A 121 6.09 15.12 3.49
N MET A 122 5.83 14.20 4.42
CA MET A 122 5.73 12.76 4.11
C MET A 122 4.57 12.42 3.15
N LEU A 123 3.46 13.15 3.21
CA LEU A 123 2.28 12.93 2.35
C LEU A 123 2.42 13.58 0.97
N GLY A 124 3.37 14.51 0.78
CA GLY A 124 3.45 15.40 -0.37
C GLY A 124 2.30 16.40 -0.47
N ARG A 125 1.48 16.55 0.59
CA ARG A 125 0.31 17.44 0.67
C ARG A 125 -0.14 17.62 2.12
N PRO A 126 -0.88 18.69 2.46
CA PRO A 126 -1.55 18.80 3.76
C PRO A 126 -2.47 17.61 4.05
N HIS A 127 -2.50 17.16 5.30
CA HIS A 127 -3.47 16.15 5.73
C HIS A 127 -4.89 16.75 5.76
N GLU A 128 -5.84 16.06 5.14
CA GLU A 128 -7.24 16.49 5.02
C GLU A 128 -8.16 15.63 5.89
N VAL A 129 -9.19 16.27 6.46
CA VAL A 129 -10.28 15.58 7.16
C VAL A 129 -11.60 16.05 6.56
N ARG A 130 -12.49 15.10 6.26
CA ARG A 130 -13.86 15.36 5.78
C ARG A 130 -14.88 15.00 6.85
N GLY A 131 -15.95 15.77 6.92
CA GLY A 131 -17.04 15.52 7.85
C GLY A 131 -18.24 16.43 7.58
N VAL A 132 -19.41 16.00 8.01
CA VAL A 132 -20.62 16.81 7.96
C VAL A 132 -20.60 17.79 9.14
N VAL A 133 -20.89 19.07 8.87
CA VAL A 133 -21.02 20.08 9.92
C VAL A 133 -22.32 19.84 10.67
N HIS A 134 -22.25 19.74 12.00
CA HIS A 134 -23.40 19.62 12.89
C HIS A 134 -23.60 20.92 13.69
N GLN A 135 -24.84 21.19 14.11
CA GLN A 135 -25.12 22.27 15.06
C GLN A 135 -24.49 21.91 16.42
N GLY A 136 -23.72 22.86 16.98
CA GLY A 136 -23.05 22.73 18.27
C GLY A 136 -23.81 23.37 19.42
#